data_AF-A0A2N1M4K8-F1
#
_entry.id   AF-A0A2N1M4K8-F1
#
_cell.length_a   1.000
_cell.length_b   1.000
_cell.length_c   1.000
_cell.angle_alpha   90.00
_cell.angle_beta   90.00
_cell.angle_gamma   90.00
#
_symmetry.space_group_name_H-M   'P 1'
#
loop_
_entity.id
_entity.type
_entity.pdbx_description
1 polymer ?
#
loop_
_entity_poly.entity_id
_entity_poly.type
_entity_poly.pdbx_seq_one_letter_code
_entity_poly.pdbx_strand_id
1 'polypeptide(L)'
;MISGRHEKNANIFAKWKVANEDSVDTYLGEVQYYFEHALRFPEGTKTHLLAFVKWYKPAPSSSIQFKHSFMKPEISNTKLWKTEYFQKDCDSLLAVHKILY
;
A
#
# COMPACT_ATOMS: atom_id res chain seq x y z
N MET A 1 23.27 -5.96 11.30
CA MET A 1 23.63 -4.69 10.64
C MET A 1 22.68 -4.54 9.46
N ILE A 2 21.58 -3.81 9.62
CA ILE A 2 20.58 -3.66 8.56
C ILE A 2 21.12 -2.58 7.62
N SER A 3 21.33 -2.97 6.36
CA SER A 3 21.80 -2.10 5.29
C SER A 3 20.94 -0.84 5.18
N GLY A 4 21.55 0.35 5.23
CA GLY A 4 20.88 1.66 5.14
C GLY A 4 20.16 1.96 3.81
N ARG A 5 19.89 0.93 2.99
CA ARG A 5 19.19 1.06 1.71
C ARG A 5 17.65 1.01 1.82
N HIS A 6 17.11 0.73 3.02
CA HIS A 6 15.67 0.56 3.26
C HIS A 6 15.08 1.53 4.31
N GLU A 7 15.64 2.74 4.49
CA GLU A 7 14.97 3.77 5.30
C GLU A 7 13.71 4.35 4.62
N LYS A 8 13.46 4.00 3.35
CA LYS A 8 12.27 4.45 2.61
C LYS A 8 11.20 3.37 2.68
N ASN A 9 10.07 3.71 3.27
CA ASN A 9 8.85 2.91 3.23
C ASN A 9 8.50 2.54 1.78
N ALA A 10 8.01 1.31 1.56
CA ALA A 10 7.54 0.88 0.26
C ALA A 10 6.21 1.57 -0.07
N ASN A 11 6.05 2.04 -1.31
CA ASN A 11 4.78 2.57 -1.79
C ASN A 11 4.02 1.51 -2.58
N ILE A 12 2.73 1.35 -2.28
CA ILE A 12 1.83 0.42 -2.95
C ILE A 12 0.76 1.20 -3.70
N PHE A 13 0.48 0.77 -4.92
CA PHE A 13 -0.64 1.25 -5.71
C PHE A 13 -1.59 0.09 -5.96
N ALA A 14 -2.78 0.18 -5.41
CA ALA A 14 -3.76 -0.89 -5.43
C ALA A 14 -5.01 -0.44 -6.20
N LYS A 15 -5.58 -1.36 -6.97
CA LYS A 15 -6.79 -1.14 -7.76
C LYS A 15 -7.83 -2.18 -7.34
N TRP A 16 -9.01 -1.72 -6.98
CA TRP A 16 -10.17 -2.57 -6.72
C TRP A 16 -11.16 -2.42 -7.84
N LYS A 17 -11.58 -3.55 -8.39
CA LYS A 17 -12.66 -3.60 -9.38
C LYS A 17 -13.84 -4.32 -8.76
N VAL A 18 -14.99 -3.66 -8.74
CA VAL A 18 -16.25 -4.30 -8.35
C VAL A 18 -16.68 -5.21 -9.50
N ALA A 19 -17.03 -6.47 -9.21
CA ALA A 19 -17.23 -7.49 -10.24
C ALA A 19 -18.33 -7.16 -11.27
N ASN A 20 -19.30 -6.32 -10.90
CA ASN A 20 -20.49 -6.00 -11.70
C ASN A 20 -20.56 -4.53 -12.14
N GLU A 21 -19.54 -3.74 -11.85
CA GLU A 21 -19.47 -2.34 -12.29
C GLU A 21 -18.20 -2.12 -13.14
N ASP A 22 -18.28 -1.19 -14.08
CA ASP A 22 -17.10 -0.70 -14.81
C ASP A 22 -16.26 0.29 -13.97
N SER A 23 -16.65 0.51 -12.70
CA SER A 23 -15.91 1.32 -11.75
C SER A 23 -14.66 0.58 -11.26
N VAL A 24 -13.54 1.30 -11.25
CA VAL A 24 -12.27 0.83 -10.69
C VAL A 24 -11.80 1.86 -9.68
N ASP A 25 -11.87 1.50 -8.41
CA ASP A 25 -11.31 2.31 -7.34
C ASP A 25 -9.81 2.11 -7.27
N THR A 26 -9.10 3.19 -6.98
CA THR A 26 -7.65 3.20 -6.99
C THR A 26 -7.13 3.89 -5.73
N TYR A 27 -6.24 3.20 -5.02
CA TYR A 27 -5.66 3.65 -3.77
C TYR A 27 -4.13 3.64 -3.85
N LEU A 28 -3.53 4.72 -3.36
CA LEU A 28 -2.10 4.77 -3.11
C LEU A 28 -1.89 4.65 -1.60
N GLY A 29 -0.89 3.88 -1.19
CA GLY A 29 -0.55 3.74 0.21
C GLY A 29 0.95 3.55 0.44
N GLU A 30 1.34 3.74 1.69
CA GLU A 30 2.71 3.57 2.14
C GLU A 30 2.76 2.46 3.21
N VAL A 31 3.56 1.44 2.95
CA VAL A 31 3.79 0.35 3.90
C VAL A 31 4.63 0.87 5.04
N GLN A 32 4.11 0.79 6.26
CA GLN A 32 4.81 1.23 7.46
C GLN A 32 5.66 0.12 8.06
N TYR A 33 5.14 -1.10 8.04
CA TYR A 33 5.84 -2.27 8.57
C TYR A 33 5.23 -3.57 8.03
N TYR A 34 6.05 -4.60 7.99
CA TYR A 34 5.67 -5.97 7.69
C TYR A 34 5.74 -6.78 8.98
N PHE A 35 4.84 -7.75 9.16
CA PHE A 35 4.80 -8.57 10.36
C PHE A 35 4.19 -9.94 10.09
N GLU A 36 4.52 -10.88 10.96
CA GLU A 36 3.94 -12.22 10.96
C GLU A 36 2.82 -12.29 12.01
N HIS A 37 1.71 -12.91 11.67
CA HIS A 37 0.57 -13.12 12.55
C HIS A 37 0.24 -14.61 12.63
N ALA A 38 0.43 -15.22 13.80
CA ALA A 38 0.22 -16.63 14.02
C ALA A 38 -1.11 -16.88 14.75
N LEU A 39 -2.01 -17.61 14.09
CA LEU A 39 -3.28 -18.05 14.66
C LEU A 39 -3.17 -19.50 15.11
N ARG A 40 -3.60 -19.78 16.35
CA ARG A 40 -3.61 -21.12 16.92
C ARG A 40 -4.97 -21.76 16.69
N PHE A 41 -5.00 -22.85 15.91
CA PHE A 41 -6.18 -23.68 15.70
C PHE A 41 -5.97 -25.05 16.37
N PRO A 42 -7.05 -25.82 16.65
CA PRO A 42 -6.94 -27.19 17.14
C PRO A 42 -6.10 -28.09 16.23
N GLU A 43 -6.10 -27.84 14.92
CA GLU A 43 -5.34 -28.59 13.91
C GLU A 43 -3.88 -28.13 13.78
N GLY A 44 -3.50 -27.05 14.46
CA GLY A 44 -2.15 -26.50 14.44
C GLY A 44 -2.11 -24.97 14.32
N THR A 45 -0.89 -24.42 14.36
CA THR A 45 -0.68 -22.97 14.20
C THR A 45 -0.56 -22.64 12.71
N LYS A 46 -1.28 -21.62 12.24
CA LYS A 46 -1.13 -21.05 10.90
C LYS A 46 -0.56 -19.65 11.00
N THR A 47 0.54 -19.41 10.31
CA THR A 47 1.19 -18.09 10.25
C THR A 47 0.84 -17.39 8.95
N HIS A 48 0.40 -16.15 9.06
CA HIS A 48 0.11 -15.24 7.95
C HIS A 48 1.15 -14.13 7.93
N LEU A 49 1.60 -13.73 6.74
CA LEU A 49 2.46 -12.57 6.58
C LEU A 49 1.59 -11.38 6.16
N LEU A 50 1.71 -10.28 6.88
CA LEU A 50 0.90 -9.08 6.69
C LEU A 50 1.77 -7.84 6.54
N ALA A 51 1.22 -6.85 5.83
CA ALA A 51 1.75 -5.51 5.74
C ALA A 51 0.72 -4.52 6.27
N PHE A 52 1.17 -3.57 7.09
CA PHE A 52 0.34 -2.44 7.51
C PHE A 52 0.58 -1.26 6.56
N VAL A 53 -0.48 -0.81 5.90
CA VAL A 53 -0.46 0.23 4.88
C VAL A 53 -1.26 1.43 5.33
N LYS A 54 -0.65 2.63 5.29
CA LYS A 54 -1.38 3.88 5.38
C LYS A 54 -1.85 4.30 4.00
N TRP A 55 -3.15 4.39 3.81
CA TRP A 55 -3.74 4.83 2.54
C TRP A 55 -3.87 6.35 2.48
N TYR A 56 -3.41 6.95 1.39
CA TYR A 56 -3.57 8.38 1.12
C TYR A 56 -5.03 8.68 0.78
N LYS A 57 -5.54 9.82 1.26
CA LYS A 57 -6.84 10.32 0.77
C LYS A 57 -6.73 10.75 -0.70
N PRO A 58 -7.77 10.50 -1.51
CA PRO A 58 -7.77 10.93 -2.90
C PRO A 58 -7.64 12.44 -3.02
N ALA A 59 -6.91 12.89 -4.04
CA ALA A 59 -6.90 14.31 -4.39
C ALA A 59 -8.30 14.72 -4.91
N PRO A 60 -8.74 15.98 -4.68
CA PRO A 60 -10.09 16.44 -5.05
C PRO A 60 -10.42 16.33 -6.55
N SER A 61 -9.42 16.28 -7.42
CA SER A 61 -9.61 16.08 -8.86
C SER A 61 -8.74 14.94 -9.39
N SER A 62 -9.33 14.13 -10.26
CA SER A 62 -8.64 13.05 -11.00
C SER A 62 -7.47 13.56 -11.85
N SER A 63 -7.54 14.83 -12.31
CA SER A 63 -6.46 15.49 -13.05
C SER A 63 -5.17 15.68 -12.24
N ILE A 64 -5.23 15.68 -10.91
CA ILE A 64 -4.06 15.72 -10.00
C ILE A 64 -3.59 14.30 -9.68
N GLN A 65 -4.53 13.35 -9.55
CA GLN A 65 -4.25 11.94 -9.27
C GLN A 65 -3.43 11.26 -10.38
N PHE A 66 -3.67 11.63 -11.65
CA PHE A 66 -3.11 10.94 -12.83
C PHE A 66 -2.11 11.75 -13.67
N LYS A 67 -1.81 13.02 -13.36
CA LYS A 67 -0.82 13.85 -14.08
C LYS A 67 0.66 13.45 -13.84
N HIS A 68 0.92 12.16 -13.61
CA HIS A 68 2.25 11.58 -13.73
C HIS A 68 2.30 10.71 -14.99
N SER A 69 1.81 11.24 -16.10
CA SER A 69 2.16 10.75 -17.43
C SER A 69 3.66 10.96 -17.61
N PHE A 70 4.43 9.87 -17.43
CA PHE A 70 5.79 9.64 -17.94
C PHE A 70 6.54 10.89 -18.43
N MET A 71 7.09 11.68 -17.50
CA MET A 71 8.04 12.75 -17.85
C MET A 71 9.36 12.49 -17.11
N LYS A 72 10.32 11.99 -17.91
CA LYS A 72 11.76 11.79 -17.67
C LYS A 72 12.19 10.77 -16.58
N PRO A 73 13.15 9.87 -16.88
CA PRO A 73 13.57 8.82 -15.94
C PRO A 73 14.28 9.32 -14.68
N GLU A 74 14.80 10.55 -14.69
CA GLU A 74 15.69 11.03 -13.63
C GLU A 74 15.01 11.88 -12.54
N ILE A 75 13.74 12.30 -12.71
CA ILE A 75 13.02 13.10 -11.70
C ILE A 75 11.57 12.64 -11.62
N SER A 76 11.37 11.40 -11.17
CA SER A 76 10.06 10.75 -11.06
C SER A 76 9.83 10.29 -9.63
N ASN A 77 9.74 11.22 -8.66
CA ASN A 77 9.43 10.88 -7.26
C ASN A 77 8.67 12.01 -6.54
N THR A 78 7.53 12.47 -7.05
CA THR A 78 6.54 13.13 -6.15
C THR A 78 5.14 13.13 -6.79
N LYS A 79 4.35 12.10 -6.48
CA LYS A 79 2.91 12.07 -6.79
C LYS A 79 2.19 12.89 -5.70
N LEU A 80 1.58 14.01 -6.10
CA LEU A 80 0.77 14.88 -5.23
C LEU A 80 -0.56 14.19 -4.85
N TRP A 81 -0.52 13.32 -3.84
CA TRP A 81 -1.69 12.99 -3.04
C TRP A 81 -1.65 13.85 -1.77
N LYS A 82 -2.80 14.12 -1.15
CA LYS A 82 -2.81 14.91 0.09
C LYS A 82 -1.85 14.27 1.10
N THR A 83 -1.19 15.08 1.93
CA THR A 83 -0.43 14.59 3.11
C THR A 83 -1.35 13.96 4.17
N GLU A 84 -2.66 13.97 3.93
CA GLU A 84 -3.66 13.34 4.77
C GLU A 84 -3.86 11.86 4.40
N TYR A 85 -3.94 11.03 5.44
CA TYR A 85 -4.25 9.62 5.34
C TYR A 85 -5.71 9.36 5.72
N PHE A 86 -6.27 8.27 5.20
CA PHE A 86 -7.47 7.68 5.79
C PHE A 86 -7.18 7.23 7.23
N GLN A 87 -8.24 7.12 8.04
CA GLN A 87 -8.13 6.54 9.37
C GLN A 87 -7.67 5.08 9.25
N LYS A 88 -6.81 4.66 10.18
CA LYS A 88 -6.30 3.29 10.24
C LYS A 88 -7.44 2.35 10.61
N ASP A 89 -7.63 1.29 9.84
CA ASP A 89 -8.67 0.29 10.08
C ASP A 89 -8.28 -1.09 9.49
N CYS A 90 -9.18 -2.06 9.50
CA CYS A 90 -9.00 -3.40 8.89
C CYS A 90 -8.52 -3.32 7.43
N ASP A 91 -8.95 -2.32 6.66
CA ASP A 91 -8.52 -2.12 5.27
C ASP A 91 -7.05 -1.70 5.14
N SER A 92 -6.39 -1.33 6.23
CA SER A 92 -4.95 -1.06 6.27
C SER A 92 -4.10 -2.35 6.30
N LEU A 93 -4.71 -3.52 6.45
CA LEU A 93 -3.99 -4.80 6.48
C LEU A 93 -4.03 -5.48 5.13
N LEU A 94 -2.84 -5.72 4.56
CA LEU A 94 -2.69 -6.49 3.33
C LEU A 94 -1.95 -7.79 3.61
N ALA A 95 -2.48 -8.89 3.08
CA ALA A 95 -1.75 -10.15 3.02
C ALA A 95 -0.57 -10.02 2.04
N VAL A 96 0.60 -10.47 2.46
CA VAL A 96 1.78 -10.55 1.62
C VAL A 96 2.28 -11.98 1.53
N HIS A 97 2.88 -12.34 0.41
CA HIS A 97 3.37 -13.70 0.20
C HIS A 97 4.76 -13.92 0.82
N LYS A 98 5.58 -12.87 0.91
CA LYS A 98 6.96 -12.94 1.40
C LYS A 98 7.40 -11.60 1.97
N ILE A 99 8.12 -11.64 3.07
CA ILE A 99 8.86 -10.51 3.62
C ILE A 99 10.34 -10.74 3.26
N LEU A 100 10.97 -9.75 2.65
CA LEU A 100 12.40 -9.78 2.33
C LEU A 100 13.15 -9.12 3.48
N TYR A 101 14.01 -9.90 4.16
CA TYR A 101 14.88 -9.45 5.24
C TYR A 101 16.24 -8.97 4.71
#